data_AF-D9QF91-F1
#
_entry.id   AF-D9QF91-F1
#
_cell.length_a   1.000
_cell.length_b   1.000
_cell.length_c   1.000
_cell.angle_alpha   90.00
_cell.angle_beta   90.00
_cell.angle_gamma   90.00
#
_symmetry.space_group_name_H-M   'P 1'
#
loop_
_entity.id
_entity.type
_entity.pdbx_description
1 polymer ?
#
loop_
_entity_poly.entity_id
_entity_poly.type
_entity_poly.pdbx_seq_one_letter_code
_entity_poly.pdbx_strand_id
1 'polypeptide(L)'
;MPERRIGCNAARGEAVAVLAGEPRRLCLTLGALAEIETALGAAGIEALGARMRTLSAGDLMAVLAALLRGGGEGRFARALDGAAVSPVDAAEAVAAAFVASADG
;
A
#
# COMPACT_ATOMS: atom_id res chain seq x y z
N MET A 1 5.38 -26.64 -0.39
CA MET A 1 5.45 -25.70 -1.54
C MET A 1 5.67 -24.30 -0.99
N PRO A 2 6.88 -23.73 -1.08
CA PRO A 2 6.97 -22.28 -1.20
C PRO A 2 7.94 -21.99 -2.40
N GLU A 3 7.90 -20.92 -3.18
CA GLU A 3 7.65 -19.52 -2.92
C GLU A 3 7.27 -18.94 -4.30
N ARG A 4 6.02 -18.54 -4.51
CA ARG A 4 5.66 -17.86 -5.75
C ARG A 4 5.92 -16.38 -5.53
N ARG A 5 7.17 -15.96 -5.73
CA ARG A 5 7.59 -14.55 -5.74
C ARG A 5 6.93 -13.92 -6.97
N ILE A 6 5.71 -13.43 -6.81
CA ILE A 6 4.95 -12.74 -7.86
C ILE A 6 5.72 -11.43 -8.12
N GLY A 7 6.06 -11.20 -9.40
CA GLY A 7 7.08 -10.25 -9.83
C GLY A 7 6.98 -8.88 -9.17
N CYS A 8 8.04 -8.49 -8.47
CA CYS A 8 8.30 -7.14 -8.01
C CYS A 8 9.12 -6.43 -9.09
N ASN A 9 8.77 -5.19 -9.45
CA ASN A 9 9.68 -4.31 -10.16
C ASN A 9 10.29 -3.34 -9.14
N ALA A 10 11.35 -3.80 -8.46
CA ALA A 10 12.03 -3.03 -7.43
C ALA A 10 12.55 -1.69 -7.97
N ALA A 11 13.06 -1.66 -9.20
CA ALA A 11 13.52 -0.44 -9.87
C ALA A 11 12.41 0.63 -10.05
N ARG A 12 11.14 0.27 -9.82
CA ARG A 12 9.99 1.17 -9.88
C ARG A 12 9.25 1.29 -8.55
N GLY A 13 9.74 0.64 -7.48
CA GLY A 13 9.05 0.57 -6.19
C GLY A 13 7.69 -0.13 -6.24
N GLU A 14 7.53 -1.11 -7.15
CA GLU A 14 6.26 -1.84 -7.36
C GLU A 14 6.30 -3.21 -6.66
N ALA A 15 5.33 -3.46 -5.78
CA ALA A 15 5.09 -4.74 -5.13
C ALA A 15 3.80 -5.39 -5.62
N VAL A 16 3.73 -6.72 -5.55
CA VAL A 16 2.48 -7.46 -5.79
C VAL A 16 2.09 -8.22 -4.53
N ALA A 17 0.87 -7.99 -4.06
CA ALA A 17 0.28 -8.68 -2.92
C ALA A 17 -1.02 -9.38 -3.32
N VAL A 18 -1.39 -10.44 -2.61
CA VAL A 18 -2.68 -11.10 -2.82
C VAL A 18 -3.71 -10.43 -1.91
N LEU A 19 -4.72 -9.80 -2.50
CA LEU A 19 -5.81 -9.14 -1.78
C LEU A 19 -7.14 -9.66 -2.30
N ALA A 20 -8.03 -10.06 -1.39
CA ALA A 20 -9.30 -10.70 -1.73
C ALA A 20 -9.15 -11.88 -2.72
N GLY A 21 -8.07 -12.67 -2.56
CA GLY A 21 -7.78 -13.84 -3.40
C GLY A 21 -7.14 -13.55 -4.75
N GLU A 22 -6.95 -12.29 -5.14
CA GLU A 22 -6.34 -11.91 -6.42
C GLU A 22 -5.01 -11.16 -6.24
N PRO A 23 -4.02 -11.37 -7.12
CA PRO A 23 -2.81 -10.56 -7.13
C PRO A 23 -3.16 -9.12 -7.53
N ARG A 24 -2.71 -8.16 -6.72
CA ARG A 24 -2.88 -6.72 -6.92
C ARG A 24 -1.52 -6.03 -6.88
N ARG A 25 -1.35 -5.04 -7.75
CA ARG A 25 -0.15 -4.20 -7.81
C ARG A 25 -0.28 -3.03 -6.86
N LEU A 26 0.79 -2.78 -6.11
CA LEU A 26 0.97 -1.64 -5.23
C LEU A 26 2.24 -0.92 -5.63
N CYS A 27 2.23 0.41 -5.65
CA CYS A 27 3.43 1.18 -5.94
C CYS A 27 3.45 2.45 -5.11
N LEU A 28 4.56 2.67 -4.38
CA LEU A 28 4.78 3.89 -3.61
C LEU A 28 5.34 5.00 -4.51
N THR A 29 4.46 5.56 -5.34
CA THR A 29 4.78 6.74 -6.15
C THR A 29 4.76 8.01 -5.28
N LEU A 30 5.35 9.11 -5.75
CA LEU A 30 5.21 10.42 -5.08
C LEU A 30 3.75 10.87 -4.97
N GLY A 31 2.90 10.53 -5.95
CA GLY A 31 1.46 10.80 -5.88
C GLY A 31 0.78 9.99 -4.78
N ALA A 32 1.10 8.71 -4.66
CA ALA A 32 0.60 7.87 -3.58
C ALA A 32 1.08 8.37 -2.21
N LEU A 33 2.33 8.83 -2.10
CA LEU A 33 2.87 9.42 -0.88
C LEU A 33 2.12 10.70 -0.46
N ALA A 34 1.84 11.60 -1.40
CA ALA A 34 1.08 12.82 -1.14
C ALA A 34 -0.38 12.52 -0.73
N GLU A 35 -0.99 11.49 -1.30
CA GLU A 35 -2.31 11.02 -0.88
C GLU A 35 -2.29 10.46 0.55
N ILE A 36 -1.24 9.71 0.92
CA ILE A 36 -1.06 9.19 2.27
C ILE A 36 -0.88 10.34 3.28
N GLU A 37 -0.03 11.32 2.98
CA GLU A 37 0.16 12.52 3.83
C GLU A 37 -1.17 13.23 4.09
N THR A 38 -1.95 13.44 3.02
CA THR A 38 -3.28 14.05 3.09
C THR A 38 -4.23 13.23 3.96
N ALA A 39 -4.28 11.91 3.77
CA ALA A 39 -5.17 11.03 4.50
C ALA A 39 -4.82 10.94 6.00
N LEU A 40 -3.52 11.01 6.34
CA LEU A 40 -3.05 10.92 7.72
C LEU A 40 -2.96 12.28 8.43
N GLY A 41 -3.22 13.37 7.72
CA GLY A 41 -3.07 14.74 8.22
C GLY A 41 -1.62 15.08 8.58
N ALA A 42 -0.66 14.50 7.86
CA ALA A 42 0.77 14.68 8.08
C ALA A 42 1.37 15.61 7.03
N ALA A 43 2.17 16.58 7.47
CA ALA A 43 2.90 17.48 6.57
C ALA A 43 4.40 17.11 6.61
N GLY A 44 4.88 16.49 5.54
CA GLY A 44 6.27 16.07 5.39
C GLY A 44 6.60 14.72 6.03
N ILE A 45 7.76 14.20 5.65
CA ILE A 45 8.21 12.84 5.95
C ILE A 45 8.35 12.56 7.46
N GLU A 46 8.77 13.54 8.25
CA GLU A 46 8.93 13.36 9.70
C GLU A 46 7.57 13.16 10.40
N ALA A 47 6.60 14.05 10.12
CA ALA A 47 5.24 13.95 10.64
C ALA A 47 4.55 12.66 10.16
N LEU A 48 4.79 12.28 8.91
CA LEU A 48 4.28 11.04 8.33
C LEU A 48 4.81 9.81 9.08
N GLY A 49 6.12 9.75 9.32
CA GLY A 49 6.73 8.66 10.08
C GLY A 49 6.18 8.54 11.51
N ALA A 50 5.85 9.67 12.16
CA ALA A 50 5.18 9.66 13.46
C ALA A 50 3.75 9.10 13.38
N ARG A 51 2.97 9.49 12.37
CA ARG A 51 1.60 9.00 12.17
C ARG A 51 1.53 7.53 11.79
N MET A 52 2.50 7.02 11.02
CA MET A 52 2.60 5.61 10.65
C MET A 52 2.76 4.67 11.85
N ARG A 53 3.24 5.16 13.00
CA ARG A 53 3.35 4.37 14.24
C ARG A 53 2.03 4.23 15.02
N THR A 54 1.02 5.02 14.66
CA THR A 54 -0.26 5.09 15.39
C THR A 54 -1.46 4.96 14.45
N LEU A 55 -1.32 4.15 13.41
CA LEU A 55 -2.37 3.94 12.41
C LEU A 55 -3.62 3.30 13.04
N SER A 56 -4.76 3.90 12.75
CA SER A 56 -6.06 3.24 12.91
C SER A 56 -6.30 2.22 11.78
N ALA A 57 -7.35 1.40 11.90
CA ALA A 57 -7.77 0.53 10.79
C ALA A 57 -8.18 1.35 9.55
N GLY A 58 -8.82 2.51 9.73
CA GLY A 58 -9.16 3.42 8.65
C GLY A 58 -7.91 4.03 8.00
N ASP A 59 -6.90 4.35 8.80
CA ASP A 59 -5.62 4.86 8.31
C ASP A 59 -4.92 3.80 7.45
N LEU A 60 -4.89 2.54 7.91
CA LEU A 60 -4.32 1.42 7.15
C LEU A 60 -5.02 1.24 5.79
N MET A 61 -6.36 1.31 5.77
CA MET A 61 -7.14 1.23 4.54
C MET A 61 -6.85 2.40 3.59
N ALA A 62 -6.71 3.61 4.13
CA ALA A 62 -6.37 4.79 3.35
C ALA A 62 -4.97 4.67 2.71
N VAL A 63 -3.99 4.17 3.46
CA VAL A 63 -2.63 3.89 2.97
C VAL A 63 -2.67 2.84 1.86
N LEU A 64 -3.36 1.72 2.10
CA LEU A 64 -3.51 0.66 1.11
C LEU A 64 -4.17 1.17 -0.19
N ALA A 65 -5.23 1.97 -0.07
CA ALA A 65 -5.93 2.53 -1.21
C ALA A 65 -5.04 3.46 -2.05
N ALA A 66 -4.19 4.28 -1.42
CA ALA A 66 -3.23 5.14 -2.10
C ALA A 66 -2.17 4.32 -2.86
N LEU A 67 -1.64 3.27 -2.23
CA LEU A 67 -0.67 2.37 -2.86
C LEU A 67 -1.25 1.60 -4.05
N LEU A 68 -2.50 1.13 -3.94
CA LEU A 68 -3.21 0.49 -5.05
C LEU A 68 -3.44 1.46 -6.21
N ARG A 69 -3.79 2.73 -5.93
CA ARG A 69 -3.87 3.76 -6.97
C ARG A 69 -2.52 4.00 -7.65
N GLY A 70 -1.45 4.08 -6.88
CA GLY A 70 -0.08 4.15 -7.41
C GLY A 70 0.29 2.96 -8.30
N GLY A 71 -0.17 1.76 -7.96
CA GLY A 71 0.00 0.52 -8.74
C GLY A 71 -0.95 0.35 -9.93
N GLY A 72 -1.83 1.33 -10.20
CA GLY A 72 -2.81 1.27 -11.28
C GLY A 72 -4.08 0.45 -10.97
N GLU A 73 -4.27 0.02 -9.73
CA GLU A 73 -5.44 -0.73 -9.24
C GLU A 73 -6.56 0.20 -8.71
N GLY A 74 -6.75 1.36 -9.35
CA GLY A 74 -7.68 2.39 -8.87
C GLY A 74 -9.15 1.94 -8.76
N ARG A 75 -9.58 0.97 -9.58
CA ARG A 75 -10.93 0.37 -9.46
C ARG A 75 -11.09 -0.41 -8.16
N PHE A 76 -10.07 -1.18 -7.78
CA PHE A 76 -10.09 -1.98 -6.55
C PHE A 76 -9.92 -1.09 -5.33
N ALA A 77 -9.06 -0.07 -5.42
CA ALA A 77 -8.90 0.96 -4.39
C ALA A 77 -10.21 1.67 -4.03
N ARG A 78 -11.13 1.90 -5.00
CA ARG A 78 -12.45 2.49 -4.73
C ARG A 78 -13.45 1.51 -4.11
N ALA A 79 -13.24 0.22 -4.30
CA ALA A 79 -14.13 -0.84 -3.79
C ALA A 79 -13.62 -1.48 -2.48
N LEU A 80 -12.56 -0.92 -1.89
CA LEU A 80 -11.84 -1.52 -0.76
C LEU A 80 -12.75 -1.74 0.47
N ASP A 81 -13.67 -0.81 0.74
CA ASP A 81 -14.60 -0.89 1.87
C ASP A 81 -15.55 -2.09 1.80
N GLY A 82 -15.84 -2.57 0.58
CA GLY A 82 -16.65 -3.77 0.34
C GLY A 82 -15.83 -5.02 0.01
N ALA A 83 -14.50 -4.90 -0.04
CA ALA A 83 -13.63 -6.01 -0.37
C ALA A 83 -13.35 -6.88 0.87
N ALA A 84 -13.31 -8.20 0.70
CA ALA A 84 -12.91 -9.14 1.74
C ALA A 84 -11.38 -9.13 1.91
N VAL A 85 -10.84 -8.03 2.42
CA VAL A 85 -9.42 -7.86 2.76
C VAL A 85 -9.27 -7.92 4.28
N SER A 86 -8.47 -8.86 4.78
CA SER A 86 -8.20 -8.93 6.21
C SER A 86 -7.23 -7.82 6.63
N PRO A 87 -7.24 -7.39 7.91
CA PRO A 87 -6.26 -6.41 8.41
C PRO A 87 -4.80 -6.87 8.24
N VAL A 88 -4.56 -8.18 8.31
CA VAL A 88 -3.22 -8.77 8.15
C VAL A 88 -2.78 -8.66 6.69
N ASP A 89 -3.62 -9.08 5.73
CA ASP A 89 -3.29 -8.97 4.30
C ASP A 89 -3.06 -7.51 3.89
N ALA A 90 -3.85 -6.59 4.45
CA ALA A 90 -3.66 -5.15 4.22
C ALA A 90 -2.30 -4.66 4.75
N ALA A 91 -1.95 -5.02 5.99
CA ALA A 91 -0.69 -4.62 6.60
C ALA A 91 0.52 -5.23 5.85
N GLU A 92 0.44 -6.51 5.47
CA GLU A 92 1.49 -7.18 4.70
C GLU A 92 1.67 -6.55 3.31
N ALA A 93 0.58 -6.24 2.62
CA ALA A 93 0.63 -5.58 1.31
C ALA A 93 1.24 -4.18 1.39
N VAL A 94 0.86 -3.40 2.41
CA VAL A 94 1.44 -2.08 2.68
C VAL A 94 2.94 -2.21 2.96
N ALA A 95 3.35 -3.09 3.88
CA ALA A 95 4.75 -3.31 4.22
C ALA A 95 5.58 -3.73 3.00
N ALA A 96 5.06 -4.65 2.17
CA ALA A 96 5.73 -5.09 0.95
C ALA A 96 5.98 -3.94 -0.04
N ALA A 97 5.03 -3.01 -0.19
CA ALA A 97 5.19 -1.85 -1.06
C ALA A 97 6.30 -0.90 -0.56
N PHE A 98 6.36 -0.64 0.75
CA PHE A 98 7.43 0.18 1.34
C PHE A 98 8.80 -0.47 1.18
N VAL A 99 8.92 -1.79 1.41
CA VAL A 99 10.17 -2.52 1.19
C VAL A 99 10.60 -2.44 -0.27
N ALA A 100 9.69 -2.69 -1.22
CA ALA A 100 10.00 -2.62 -2.65
C ALA A 100 10.50 -1.24 -3.08
N SER A 101 10.06 -0.15 -2.43
CA SER A 101 10.52 1.21 -2.73
C SER A 101 11.90 1.55 -2.15
N ALA A 102 12.34 0.84 -1.11
CA ALA A 102 13.65 1.05 -0.49
C ALA A 102 14.79 0.34 -1.26
N ASP A 103 14.44 -0.70 -2.02
CA ASP A 103 15.37 -1.53 -2.80
C ASP A 103 15.55 -1.03 -4.26
N GLY A 104 14.93 0.10 -4.62
CA GLY A 104 14.86 0.66 -5.97
C GLY A 104 15.94 1.68 -6.33
#